data_AF-A0A6G0YBI9-F1
#
_entry.id   AF-A0A6G0YBI9-F1
#
_cell.length_a   1.000
_cell.length_b   1.000
_cell.length_c   1.000
_cell.angle_alpha   90.00
_cell.angle_beta   90.00
_cell.angle_gamma   90.00
#
_symmetry.space_group_name_H-M   'P 1'
#
loop_
_entity.id
_entity.type
_entity.pdbx_description
1 polymer ?
#
loop_
_entity_poly.entity_id
_entity_poly.type
_entity_poly.pdbx_seq_one_letter_code
_entity_poly.pdbx_strand_id
1 'polypeptide(L)'
;LNAYIPLSTFDIFAFTETWLASIVNSSELGFKNFNVFRCDRNIHTSNLSRGGRVLIAVNNKLSSKLINITSKNLEIVFILIKTDRNNIIISSVYIPNRSTI
;
A
#
# COMPACT_ATOMS: atom_id res chain seq x y z
N LEU A 1 3.62 7.38 -22.98
CA LEU A 1 3.22 8.59 -22.23
C LEU A 1 3.97 8.55 -20.89
N ASN A 2 5.04 9.33 -20.71
CA ASN A 2 5.79 9.36 -19.45
C ASN A 2 5.14 10.40 -18.52
N ALA A 3 4.01 10.04 -17.91
CA ALA A 3 3.40 10.87 -16.87
C ALA A 3 4.16 10.65 -15.56
N TYR A 4 4.97 11.62 -15.15
CA TYR A 4 5.62 11.64 -13.85
C TYR A 4 4.74 12.41 -12.87
N ILE A 5 4.40 11.80 -11.73
CA ILE A 5 3.70 12.48 -10.64
C ILE A 5 4.77 12.86 -9.60
N PRO A 6 5.05 14.16 -9.39
CA PRO A 6 5.98 14.57 -8.36
C PRO A 6 5.51 14.13 -6.97
N LEU A 7 6.44 13.64 -6.14
CA LEU A 7 6.13 13.24 -4.77
C LEU A 7 5.63 14.40 -3.90
N SER A 8 5.93 15.65 -4.28
CA SER A 8 5.46 16.84 -3.57
C SER A 8 3.98 17.16 -3.80
N THR A 9 3.30 16.47 -4.72
CA THR A 9 1.91 16.78 -5.07
C THR A 9 0.91 16.26 -4.04
N PHE A 10 1.21 15.13 -3.40
CA PHE A 10 0.29 14.49 -2.45
C PHE A 10 1.05 14.05 -1.19
N ASP A 11 0.38 14.14 -0.04
CA ASP A 11 0.92 13.63 1.21
C ASP A 11 0.74 12.13 1.37
N ILE A 12 -0.21 11.53 0.63
CA ILE A 12 -0.54 10.12 0.73
C ILE A 12 -0.75 9.57 -0.68
N PHE A 13 -0.05 8.48 -0.98
CA PHE A 13 -0.24 7.71 -2.21
C PHE A 13 -0.72 6.30 -1.86
N ALA A 14 -1.78 5.84 -2.50
CA ALA A 14 -2.28 4.48 -2.37
C ALA A 14 -2.23 3.79 -3.74
N PHE A 15 -1.52 2.68 -3.81
CA PHE A 15 -1.38 1.87 -5.02
C PHE A 15 -1.93 0.46 -4.77
N THR A 16 -2.54 -0.09 -5.81
CA THR A 16 -2.94 -1.48 -5.95
C THR A 16 -2.25 -2.05 -7.18
N GLU A 17 -2.17 -3.38 -7.30
CA GLU A 17 -1.45 -4.04 -8.38
C GLU A 17 0.01 -3.57 -8.49
N THR A 18 0.74 -3.56 -7.36
CA THR A 18 2.13 -3.07 -7.34
C THR A 18 3.12 -4.11 -7.84
N TRP A 19 2.75 -5.40 -7.82
CA TRP A 19 3.62 -6.54 -8.19
C TRP A 19 4.95 -6.64 -7.40
N LEU A 20 5.13 -5.84 -6.33
CA LEU A 20 6.35 -5.73 -5.53
C LEU A 20 6.64 -6.97 -4.69
N ALA A 21 7.72 -7.70 -4.95
CA ALA A 21 8.19 -8.82 -4.13
C ALA A 21 8.82 -8.37 -2.79
N SER A 22 8.73 -9.19 -1.74
CA SER A 22 9.33 -8.87 -0.42
C SER A 22 10.85 -8.72 -0.44
N ILE A 23 11.50 -9.23 -1.49
CA ILE A 23 12.92 -9.02 -1.76
C ILE A 23 13.24 -7.57 -2.17
N VAL A 24 12.27 -6.83 -2.73
CA VAL A 24 12.44 -5.41 -3.07
C VAL A 24 12.31 -4.59 -1.80
N ASN A 25 13.36 -3.86 -1.42
CA ASN A 25 13.32 -2.99 -0.26
C ASN A 25 12.46 -1.74 -0.54
N SER A 26 11.69 -1.29 0.46
CA SER A 26 10.93 -0.04 0.35
C SER A 26 11.79 1.18 0.01
N SER A 27 13.08 1.18 0.35
CA SER A 27 14.02 2.25 -0.02
C SER A 27 14.29 2.34 -1.53
N GLU A 28 14.12 1.24 -2.27
CA GLU A 28 14.31 1.18 -3.73
C GLU A 28 13.17 1.84 -4.50
N LEU A 29 12.02 2.07 -3.85
CA LEU A 29 10.80 2.58 -4.49
C LEU A 29 10.81 4.09 -4.74
N GLY A 30 11.87 4.80 -4.31
CA GLY A 30 12.03 6.23 -4.56
C GLY A 30 11.14 7.15 -3.70
N PHE A 31 10.35 6.59 -2.77
CA PHE A 31 9.49 7.33 -1.83
C PHE A 31 10.29 8.04 -0.71
N LYS A 32 11.19 8.96 -1.10
CA LYS A 32 12.02 9.71 -0.16
C LYS A 32 11.14 10.59 0.73
N ASN A 33 11.35 10.52 2.05
CA ASN A 33 10.56 11.20 3.08
C ASN A 33 9.12 10.68 3.23
N PHE A 34 8.86 9.44 2.82
CA PHE A 34 7.57 8.79 3.07
C PHE A 34 7.79 7.50 3.87
N ASN A 35 6.88 7.25 4.81
CA ASN A 35 6.71 5.95 5.44
C ASN A 35 5.93 5.05 4.49
N VAL A 36 6.53 3.92 4.10
CA VAL A 36 5.92 2.97 3.17
C VAL A 36 5.32 1.80 3.95
N PHE A 37 4.01 1.60 3.80
CA PHE A 37 3.25 0.47 4.32
C PHE A 37 2.80 -0.39 3.15
N ARG A 38 3.14 -1.68 3.14
CA ARG A 38 2.84 -2.57 2.00
C ARG A 38 2.43 -3.95 2.47
N CYS A 39 1.58 -4.60 1.67
CA CYS A 39 1.25 -6.01 1.82
C CYS A 39 1.81 -6.72 0.59
N ASP A 40 2.90 -7.45 0.83
CA ASP A 40 3.53 -8.30 -0.15
C ASP A 40 2.88 -9.68 -0.14
N ARG A 41 2.91 -10.36 -1.29
CA ARG A 41 2.47 -11.74 -1.40
C ARG A 41 3.28 -12.62 -0.46
N ASN A 42 2.58 -13.26 0.47
CA ASN A 42 3.06 -14.38 1.25
C ASN A 42 2.40 -15.65 0.69
N ILE A 43 3.05 -16.81 0.80
CA ILE A 43 2.53 -18.12 0.39
C ILE A 43 1.17 -18.44 1.05
N HIS A 44 0.86 -17.72 2.14
CA HIS A 44 -0.36 -17.87 2.93
C HIS A 44 -1.48 -16.87 2.62
N THR A 45 -1.23 -15.83 1.80
CA THR A 45 -2.19 -14.71 1.61
C THR A 45 -2.88 -14.70 0.24
N SER A 46 -2.41 -15.50 -0.72
CA SER A 46 -3.04 -15.64 -2.04
C SER A 46 -2.58 -16.91 -2.75
N ASN A 47 -3.53 -17.73 -3.21
CA ASN A 47 -3.27 -18.86 -4.11
C ASN A 47 -3.21 -18.43 -5.59
N LEU A 48 -3.37 -17.13 -5.88
CA LEU A 48 -3.37 -16.62 -7.26
C LEU A 48 -1.95 -16.39 -7.76
N SER A 49 -1.65 -16.91 -8.94
CA SER A 49 -0.31 -16.85 -9.55
C SER A 49 0.05 -15.46 -10.10
N ARG A 50 -0.93 -14.59 -10.37
CA ARG A 50 -0.75 -13.28 -11.04
C ARG A 50 -1.50 -12.15 -10.31
N GLY A 51 -1.01 -10.91 -10.42
CA GLY A 51 -1.71 -9.70 -9.96
C GLY A 51 -1.50 -9.31 -8.49
N GLY A 52 -2.04 -8.14 -8.13
CA GLY A 52 -2.26 -7.75 -6.75
C GLY A 52 -1.09 -7.07 -6.03
N ARG A 53 -1.07 -7.22 -4.71
CA ARG A 53 -0.29 -6.44 -3.73
C ARG A 53 -0.73 -4.99 -3.65
N VAL A 54 -0.50 -4.41 -2.49
CA VAL A 54 -0.94 -3.05 -2.18
C VAL A 54 0.15 -2.31 -1.43
N LEU A 55 0.17 -1.00 -1.62
CA LEU A 55 1.10 -0.09 -0.97
C LEU A 55 0.38 1.21 -0.61
N ILE A 56 0.70 1.74 0.57
CA ILE A 56 0.40 3.10 0.97
C ILE A 56 1.72 3.78 1.35
N ALA A 57 2.06 4.87 0.68
CA ALA A 57 3.16 5.75 1.07
C ALA A 57 2.59 7.00 1.73
N VAL A 58 3.07 7.34 2.92
CA VAL A 58 2.63 8.51 3.69
C VAL A 58 3.81 9.44 3.95
N ASN A 59 3.67 10.71 3.61
CA ASN A 59 4.66 11.74 3.88
C ASN A 59 5.00 11.74 5.38
N ASN A 60 6.29 11.70 5.72
CA ASN A 60 6.77 11.56 7.09
C ASN A 60 6.42 12.75 8.00
N LYS A 61 5.93 13.86 7.41
CA LYS A 61 5.33 14.99 8.13
C LYS A 61 4.01 14.62 8.82
N LEU A 62 3.34 13.56 8.38
CA LEU A 62 2.10 13.06 8.97
C LEU A 62 2.39 11.93 9.97
N SER A 63 1.71 11.95 11.12
CA SER A 63 1.78 10.87 12.09
C SER A 63 0.96 9.67 11.60
N SER A 64 1.62 8.72 10.95
CA SER A 64 1.03 7.49 10.43
C SER A 64 1.43 6.24 11.23
N LYS A 65 0.48 5.32 11.45
CA LYS A 65 0.74 4.01 12.07
C LYS A 65 0.04 2.89 11.31
N LEU A 66 0.73 1.77 11.10
CA LEU A 66 0.12 0.54 10.58
C LEU A 66 -0.91 -0.01 11.58
N ILE A 67 -2.11 -0.33 11.10
CA ILE A 67 -3.09 -1.10 11.87
C ILE A 67 -2.92 -2.56 11.45
N ASN A 68 -2.39 -3.38 12.36
CA ASN A 68 -2.05 -4.76 12.05
C ASN A 68 -3.30 -5.65 12.02
N ILE A 69 -4.00 -5.67 10.90
CA ILE A 69 -5.14 -6.55 10.64
C ILE A 69 -4.66 -7.70 9.76
N THR A 70 -4.80 -8.93 10.26
CA THR A 70 -4.44 -10.12 9.49
C THR A 70 -5.59 -10.50 8.58
N SER A 71 -5.37 -10.44 7.28
CA SER A 71 -6.29 -10.97 6.26
C SER A 71 -5.65 -12.17 5.58
N LYS A 72 -6.36 -13.29 5.54
CA LYS A 72 -5.88 -14.52 4.88
C LYS A 72 -6.10 -14.52 3.37
N ASN A 73 -7.10 -13.76 2.90
CA ASN A 73 -7.60 -13.87 1.52
C ASN A 73 -7.60 -12.54 0.75
N LEU A 74 -7.32 -11.43 1.43
CA LEU A 74 -7.29 -10.10 0.82
C LEU A 74 -5.92 -9.48 1.02
N GLU A 75 -5.37 -8.97 -0.07
CA GLU A 75 -4.19 -8.12 -0.05
C GLU A 75 -4.64 -6.70 0.31
N ILE A 76 -4.45 -6.35 1.58
CA ILE A 76 -4.94 -5.11 2.17
C ILE A 76 -3.96 -4.54 3.18
N VAL A 77 -3.84 -3.22 3.19
CA VAL A 77 -3.08 -2.47 4.21
C VAL A 77 -4.02 -1.45 4.83
N PHE A 78 -4.01 -1.36 6.16
CA PHE A 78 -4.71 -0.32 6.92
C PHE A 78 -3.70 0.55 7.65
N ILE A 79 -3.87 1.86 7.57
CA ILE A 79 -3.10 2.82 8.34
C ILE A 79 -4.03 3.76 9.09
N LEU A 80 -3.56 4.20 10.25
CA LEU A 80 -4.12 5.29 11.03
C LEU A 80 -3.27 6.54 10.79
N ILE A 81 -3.90 7.61 10.32
CA ILE A 81 -3.32 8.96 10.30
C ILE A 81 -3.91 9.73 11.48
N LYS A 82 -3.04 10.24 12.33
CA LYS A 82 -3.43 11.17 13.39
C LYS A 82 -3.28 12.60 12.89
N THR A 83 -4.34 13.37 13.05
CA THR A 83 -4.35 14.82 12.89
C THR A 83 -4.68 15.45 14.24
N ASP A 84 -4.50 16.77 14.37
CA ASP A 84 -4.79 17.47 15.63
C ASP A 84 -6.26 17.37 16.06
N ARG A 85 -7.17 17.15 15.10
CA ARG A 85 -8.62 17.16 15.33
C ARG A 85 -9.24 15.77 15.26
N ASN A 86 -8.75 14.93 14.36
CA ASN A 86 -9.36 13.66 14.01
C ASN A 86 -8.34 12.55 13.79
N ASN A 87 -8.82 11.33 13.93
CA ASN A 87 -8.15 10.11 13.52
C ASN A 87 -8.77 9.64 12.20
N ILE A 88 -7.94 9.47 11.17
CA ILE A 88 -8.37 9.02 9.84
C ILE A 88 -7.81 7.62 9.60
N ILE A 89 -8.67 6.67 9.22
CA ILE A 89 -8.24 5.34 8.79
C ILE A 89 -8.27 5.30 7.27
N ILE A 90 -7.16 4.88 6.67
CA ILE A 90 -7.03 4.73 5.22
C ILE A 90 -6.66 3.28 4.93
N SER A 91 -7.26 2.71 3.90
CA SER A 91 -6.88 1.40 3.39
C SER A 91 -6.60 1.42 1.90
N SER A 92 -5.65 0.58 1.50
CA SER A 92 -5.45 0.17 0.10
C SER A 92 -5.75 -1.31 0.03
N VAL A 93 -6.71 -1.67 -0.83
CA VAL A 93 -7.20 -3.04 -0.99
C VAL A 93 -7.17 -3.41 -2.46
N TYR A 94 -6.62 -4.57 -2.75
CA TYR A 94 -6.76 -5.19 -4.05
C TYR A 94 -7.92 -6.19 -4.01
N ILE A 95 -8.90 -5.99 -4.90
CA ILE A 95 -10.01 -6.91 -5.08
C ILE A 95 -9.82 -7.57 -6.44
N PRO A 96 -9.44 -8.87 -6.49
CA PRO A 96 -9.23 -9.56 -7.75
C PRO A 96 -10.54 -9.66 -8.53
N ASN A 97 -10.45 -9.49 -9.85
CA ASN A 97 -11.61 -9.69 -10.73
C ASN A 97 -12.06 -11.16 -10.65
N ARG A 98 -13.36 -11.39 -10.44
CA ARG A 98 -13.99 -12.73 -10.43
C ARG A 98 -14.55 -13.13 -11.80
N SER A 99 -14.14 -12.48 -12.88
CA SER A 99 -14.58 -12.85 -14.23
C SER A 99 -14.15 -14.29 -14.55
N THR A 100 -15.11 -15.21 -14.43
CA THR A 100 -15.10 -16.52 -15.08
C THR A 100 -15.24 -16.28 -16.58
N ILE A 101 -14.13 -16.34 -17.30
CA ILE A 101 -14.13 -16.57 -18.76
C ILE A 101 -14.19 -18.08 -18.96
#